data_AF-P49930-F1
#
_entry.id   AF-P49930-F1
#
_cell.length_a   1.000
_cell.length_b   1.000
_cell.length_c   1.000
_cell.angle_alpha   90.00
_cell.angle_beta   90.00
_cell.angle_gamma   90.00
#
_symmetry.space_group_name_H-M   'P 1'
#
loop_
_entity.id
_entity.type
_entity.pdbx_description
1 polymer ?
#
loop_
_entity_poly.entity_id
_entity_poly.type
_entity_poly.pdbx_seq_one_letter_code
_entity_poly.pdbx_strand_id
1 'polypeptide(L)'
;METQRASLCLGRWSLWLLLLGLVVPSASAQALSYREAVLRAVDRLNEQSSEANLYRLLELDQPPKADEDPGTPKPVSFTVKETVCPRPTRQPPELCDFKENGRVKQCVGTVTLKEIRGNFDITCNQLQSVRIIDLLWRVRRPQKPKFVTVWVR
;
A
#
# COMPACT_ATOMS: atom_id res chain seq x y z
N MET A 1 59.97 14.52 -22.79
CA MET A 1 58.64 15.15 -22.97
C MET A 1 57.46 14.18 -22.77
N GLU A 2 57.65 12.86 -22.73
CA GLU A 2 56.54 11.89 -22.63
C GLU A 2 55.96 11.73 -21.22
N THR A 3 56.76 11.89 -20.17
CA THR A 3 56.35 11.70 -18.76
C THR A 3 55.23 12.65 -18.32
N GLN A 4 55.20 13.87 -18.86
CA GLN A 4 54.14 14.84 -18.54
C GLN A 4 52.77 14.42 -19.10
N ARG A 5 52.73 13.80 -20.28
CA ARG A 5 51.46 13.35 -20.90
C ARG A 5 50.82 12.23 -20.09
N ALA A 6 51.62 11.29 -19.59
CA ALA A 6 51.12 10.19 -18.77
C ALA A 6 50.50 10.69 -17.45
N SER A 7 51.16 11.65 -16.78
CA SER A 7 50.65 12.23 -15.53
C SER A 7 49.34 13.01 -15.72
N LEU A 8 49.20 13.75 -16.83
CA LEU A 8 47.97 14.46 -17.17
C LEU A 8 46.82 13.50 -17.49
N CYS A 9 47.10 12.38 -18.18
CA CYS A 9 46.11 11.35 -18.49
C CYS A 9 45.57 10.65 -17.24
N LEU A 10 46.44 10.24 -16.30
CA LEU A 10 46.02 9.59 -15.06
C LEU A 10 45.15 10.49 -14.18
N GLY A 11 45.53 11.76 -14.03
CA GLY A 11 44.76 12.73 -13.25
C GLY A 11 43.36 12.95 -13.79
N ARG A 12 43.22 13.04 -15.12
CA ARG A 12 41.91 13.21 -15.78
C ARG A 12 41.01 12.01 -15.55
N TRP A 13 41.52 10.79 -15.65
CA TRP A 13 40.73 9.57 -15.40
C TRP A 13 40.28 9.46 -13.94
N SER A 14 41.16 9.80 -12.99
CA SER A 14 40.79 9.89 -11.57
C SER A 14 39.66 10.90 -11.34
N LEU A 15 39.71 12.07 -11.99
CA LEU A 15 38.67 13.09 -11.90
C LEU A 15 37.34 12.62 -12.49
N TRP A 16 37.38 11.88 -13.61
CA TRP A 16 36.18 11.25 -14.18
C TRP A 16 35.60 10.20 -13.24
N LEU A 17 36.42 9.33 -12.64
CA LEU A 17 35.97 8.34 -11.67
C LEU A 17 35.36 9.00 -10.43
N LEU A 18 35.96 10.10 -9.93
CA LEU A 18 35.42 10.91 -8.85
C LEU A 18 34.08 11.56 -9.23
N LEU A 19 33.95 12.08 -10.45
CA LEU A 19 32.71 12.66 -10.96
C LEU A 19 31.61 11.61 -11.13
N LEU A 20 31.94 10.40 -11.61
CA LEU A 20 30.99 9.29 -11.69
C LEU A 20 30.57 8.79 -10.29
N GLY A 21 31.46 8.81 -9.31
CA GLY A 21 31.18 8.41 -7.94
C GLY A 21 30.22 9.34 -7.19
N LEU A 22 30.07 10.60 -7.62
CA LEU A 22 29.23 11.59 -6.94
C LEU A 22 27.73 11.46 -7.25
N VAL A 23 27.34 10.64 -8.25
CA VAL A 23 25.92 10.34 -8.51
C VAL A 23 25.51 9.13 -7.66
N VAL A 24 25.44 9.33 -6.35
CA VAL A 24 24.73 8.39 -5.46
C VAL A 24 23.32 8.95 -5.29
N PRO A 25 22.28 8.30 -5.84
CA PRO A 25 20.91 8.66 -5.52
C PRO A 25 20.74 8.57 -4.00
N SER A 26 20.49 9.70 -3.36
CA SER A 26 20.13 9.74 -1.95
C SER A 26 18.83 8.96 -1.78
N ALA A 27 18.89 7.81 -1.11
CA ALA A 27 17.72 7.03 -0.75
C ALA A 27 16.93 7.79 0.32
N SER A 28 16.09 8.73 -0.11
CA SER A 28 15.10 9.33 0.79
C SER A 28 14.11 8.25 1.19
N ALA A 29 13.97 8.00 2.49
CA ALA A 29 12.93 7.12 3.01
C ALA A 29 11.57 7.75 2.68
N GLN A 30 10.83 7.15 1.75
CA GLN A 30 9.51 7.64 1.38
C GLN A 30 8.51 7.25 2.47
N ALA A 31 7.60 8.17 2.81
CA ALA A 31 6.45 7.85 3.63
C ALA A 31 5.33 7.38 2.70
N LEU A 32 4.79 6.19 2.96
CA LEU A 32 3.61 5.68 2.30
C LEU A 32 2.40 6.53 2.69
N SER A 33 1.44 6.65 1.78
CA SER A 33 0.11 7.08 2.16
C SER A 33 -0.55 6.03 3.06
N TYR A 34 -1.50 6.48 3.88
CA TYR A 34 -2.29 5.61 4.75
C TYR A 34 -2.94 4.45 3.98
N ARG A 35 -3.46 4.71 2.78
CA ARG A 35 -4.06 3.69 1.93
C ARG A 35 -3.04 2.68 1.41
N GLU A 36 -1.86 3.12 0.99
CA GLU A 36 -0.78 2.21 0.54
C GLU A 36 -0.29 1.32 1.67
N ALA A 37 -0.18 1.86 2.90
CA ALA A 37 0.17 1.07 4.08
C ALA A 37 -0.87 -0.03 4.36
N VAL A 38 -2.17 0.28 4.19
CA VAL A 38 -3.26 -0.70 4.31
C VAL A 38 -3.21 -1.74 3.19
N LEU A 39 -2.94 -1.34 1.95
CA LEU A 39 -2.83 -2.31 0.84
C LEU A 39 -1.66 -3.27 1.05
N ARG A 40 -0.51 -2.76 1.52
CA ARG A 40 0.63 -3.61 1.91
C ARG A 40 0.28 -4.57 3.04
N ALA A 41 -0.55 -4.15 3.98
CA ALA A 41 -1.11 -5.03 5.01
C ALA A 41 -2.04 -6.12 4.44
N VAL A 42 -2.86 -5.79 3.43
CA VAL A 42 -3.69 -6.77 2.71
C VAL A 42 -2.83 -7.77 1.94
N ASP A 43 -1.76 -7.31 1.28
CA ASP A 43 -0.78 -8.20 0.65
C ASP A 43 -0.19 -9.17 1.66
N ARG A 44 0.24 -8.65 2.83
CA ARG A 44 0.82 -9.47 3.89
C ARG A 44 -0.17 -10.50 4.44
N LEU A 45 -1.43 -10.10 4.63
CA LEU A 45 -2.50 -11.02 5.01
C LEU A 45 -2.66 -12.16 4.00
N ASN A 46 -2.61 -11.84 2.71
CA ASN A 46 -2.72 -12.85 1.65
C ASN A 46 -1.49 -13.74 1.55
N GLU A 47 -0.29 -13.21 1.78
CA GLU A 47 0.95 -14.01 1.86
C GLU A 47 0.86 -15.04 2.99
N GLN A 48 0.35 -14.64 4.15
CA GLN A 48 0.30 -15.46 5.37
C GLN A 48 -0.95 -16.33 5.49
N SER A 49 -2.01 -16.04 4.73
CA SER A 49 -3.26 -16.81 4.78
C SER A 49 -3.07 -18.27 4.35
N SER A 50 -3.86 -19.17 4.92
CA SER A 50 -3.98 -20.57 4.47
C SER A 50 -5.22 -20.82 3.62
N GLU A 51 -5.99 -19.78 3.29
CA GLU A 51 -7.22 -19.91 2.50
C GLU A 51 -6.93 -20.07 1.01
N ALA A 52 -7.88 -20.65 0.28
CA ALA A 52 -7.71 -21.02 -1.13
C ALA A 52 -7.70 -19.81 -2.08
N ASN A 53 -8.40 -18.73 -1.73
CA ASN A 53 -8.53 -17.55 -2.58
C ASN A 53 -7.90 -16.32 -1.93
N LEU A 54 -7.51 -15.36 -2.76
CA LEU A 54 -7.06 -14.05 -2.29
C LEU A 54 -8.22 -13.24 -1.72
N TYR A 55 -7.90 -12.36 -0.79
CA TYR A 55 -8.77 -11.33 -0.25
C TYR A 55 -8.36 -9.97 -0.80
N ARG A 56 -9.33 -9.16 -1.20
CA ARG A 56 -9.11 -7.79 -1.67
C ARG A 56 -9.76 -6.81 -0.70
N LEU A 57 -9.14 -5.64 -0.53
CA LEU A 57 -9.70 -4.53 0.21
C LEU A 57 -11.10 -4.19 -0.35
N LEU A 58 -12.12 -4.33 0.49
CA LEU A 58 -13.50 -3.99 0.18
C LEU A 58 -13.79 -2.53 0.56
N GLU A 59 -13.43 -2.18 1.79
CA GLU A 59 -13.59 -0.83 2.31
C GLU A 59 -12.50 -0.54 3.35
N LEU A 60 -12.13 0.73 3.45
CA LEU A 60 -11.18 1.26 4.42
C LEU A 60 -11.86 2.39 5.19
N ASP A 61 -11.83 2.31 6.52
CA ASP A 61 -12.31 3.39 7.37
C ASP A 61 -11.46 4.65 7.18
N GLN A 62 -12.05 5.81 7.52
CA GLN A 62 -11.36 7.08 7.37
C GLN A 62 -10.03 7.09 8.15
N PRO A 63 -8.98 7.73 7.59
CA PRO A 63 -7.71 7.85 8.28
C PRO A 63 -7.89 8.59 9.61
N PRO A 64 -7.05 8.29 10.62
CA PRO A 64 -6.99 9.09 11.83
C PRO A 64 -6.61 10.54 11.49
N LYS A 65 -6.92 11.48 12.40
CA LYS A 65 -6.60 12.90 12.20
C LYS A 65 -5.11 13.08 11.90
N ALA A 66 -4.83 13.90 10.89
CA ALA A 66 -3.49 14.10 10.35
C ALA A 66 -2.69 15.01 11.28
N ASP A 67 -1.82 14.44 12.13
CA ASP A 67 -0.82 15.24 12.87
C ASP A 67 0.30 14.43 13.56
N GLU A 68 0.60 13.19 13.15
CA GLU A 68 1.70 12.48 13.81
C GLU A 68 2.67 11.77 12.87
N ASP A 69 3.91 11.70 13.35
CA ASP A 69 5.09 11.08 12.76
C ASP A 69 4.76 9.85 11.89
N PRO A 70 5.22 9.77 10.63
CA PRO A 70 5.07 8.58 9.80
C PRO A 70 5.73 7.33 10.38
N GLY A 71 6.66 7.48 11.33
CA GLY A 71 7.24 6.39 12.11
C GLY A 71 6.33 5.83 13.20
N THR A 72 5.30 6.57 13.63
CA THR A 72 4.35 6.12 14.64
C THR A 72 3.30 5.19 14.02
N PRO A 73 3.05 4.00 14.61
CA PRO A 73 1.97 3.12 14.17
C PRO A 73 0.61 3.82 14.23
N LYS A 74 -0.14 3.76 13.12
CA LYS A 74 -1.47 4.35 12.96
C LYS A 74 -2.53 3.27 13.13
N PRO A 75 -3.59 3.51 13.93
CA PRO A 75 -4.70 2.58 14.02
C PRO A 75 -5.38 2.45 12.66
N VAL A 76 -5.78 1.23 12.31
CA VAL A 76 -6.52 0.93 11.08
C VAL A 76 -7.72 0.05 11.38
N SER A 77 -8.78 0.27 10.61
CA SER A 77 -9.94 -0.61 10.55
C SER A 77 -10.41 -0.64 9.10
N PHE A 78 -10.56 -1.84 8.56
CA PHE A 78 -10.94 -2.05 7.17
C PHE A 78 -11.60 -3.41 6.99
N THR A 79 -12.29 -3.60 5.87
CA THR A 79 -12.87 -4.88 5.50
C THR A 79 -12.23 -5.42 4.24
N VAL A 80 -12.06 -6.74 4.20
CA VAL A 80 -11.60 -7.46 3.01
C VAL A 80 -12.63 -8.49 2.60
N LYS A 81 -12.74 -8.75 1.30
CA LYS A 81 -13.66 -9.75 0.75
C LYS A 81 -12.91 -10.76 -0.12
N GLU A 82 -13.31 -12.02 0.00
CA GLU A 82 -12.81 -13.13 -0.81
C GLU A 82 -13.02 -12.85 -2.30
N THR A 83 -12.01 -13.16 -3.09
CA THR A 83 -11.99 -12.94 -4.54
C THR A 83 -12.09 -14.26 -5.31
N VAL A 84 -12.24 -14.17 -6.63
CA VAL A 84 -12.22 -15.35 -7.53
C VAL A 84 -10.80 -15.87 -7.80
N CYS A 85 -9.77 -15.12 -7.42
CA CYS A 85 -8.39 -15.48 -7.67
C CYS A 85 -7.89 -16.53 -6.68
N PRO A 86 -7.44 -17.71 -7.14
CA PRO A 86 -6.87 -18.73 -6.28
C PRO A 86 -5.46 -18.36 -5.81
N ARG A 87 -4.98 -19.01 -4.75
CA ARG A 87 -3.57 -18.97 -4.33
C ARG A 87 -2.81 -20.19 -4.87
N PRO A 88 -1.52 -20.06 -5.23
CA PRO A 88 -0.75 -18.82 -5.32
C PRO A 88 -1.06 -18.07 -6.62
N THR A 89 -1.20 -16.76 -6.54
CA THR A 89 -1.32 -15.89 -7.72
C THR A 89 -0.29 -14.77 -7.57
N ARG A 90 0.42 -14.44 -8.66
CA ARG A 90 1.43 -13.34 -8.67
C ARG A 90 0.83 -11.96 -8.90
N GLN A 91 -0.45 -11.91 -9.24
CA GLN A 91 -1.15 -10.67 -9.53
C GLN A 91 -1.59 -9.97 -8.23
N PRO A 92 -1.59 -8.63 -8.21
CA PRO A 92 -2.09 -7.88 -7.07
C PRO A 92 -3.59 -8.13 -6.84
N PRO A 93 -4.06 -8.23 -5.58
CA PRO A 93 -5.47 -8.48 -5.27
C PRO A 93 -6.44 -7.46 -5.88
N GLU A 94 -5.97 -6.24 -6.18
CA GLU A 94 -6.78 -5.15 -6.75
C GLU A 94 -7.29 -5.46 -8.17
N LEU A 95 -6.61 -6.37 -8.88
CA LEU A 95 -7.01 -6.85 -10.21
C LEU A 95 -7.97 -8.05 -10.15
N CYS A 96 -8.28 -8.55 -8.96
CA CYS A 96 -9.20 -9.66 -8.75
C CYS A 96 -10.63 -9.16 -8.55
N ASP A 97 -11.56 -9.80 -9.23
CA ASP A 97 -12.99 -9.61 -8.97
C ASP A 97 -13.39 -10.26 -7.64
N PHE A 98 -14.37 -9.65 -6.97
CA PHE A 98 -14.93 -10.24 -5.76
C PHE A 98 -15.71 -11.49 -6.10
N LYS A 99 -15.56 -12.52 -5.26
CA LYS A 99 -16.35 -13.74 -5.37
C LYS A 99 -17.79 -13.45 -4.97
N GLU A 100 -18.74 -13.96 -5.74
CA GLU A 100 -20.15 -13.93 -5.38
C GLU A 100 -20.33 -14.69 -4.06
N ASN A 101 -21.01 -14.07 -3.09
CA ASN A 101 -21.13 -14.59 -1.72
C ASN A 101 -19.79 -14.90 -1.03
N GLY A 102 -18.70 -14.30 -1.52
CA GLY A 102 -17.37 -14.43 -0.91
C GLY A 102 -17.37 -13.95 0.54
N ARG A 103 -16.56 -14.61 1.37
CA ARG A 103 -16.43 -14.27 2.79
C ARG A 103 -15.95 -12.84 2.96
N VAL A 104 -16.53 -12.12 3.92
CA VAL A 104 -16.07 -10.79 4.32
C VAL A 104 -15.44 -10.89 5.70
N LYS A 105 -14.28 -10.27 5.87
CA LYS A 105 -13.60 -10.15 7.15
C LYS A 105 -13.44 -8.69 7.52
N GLN A 106 -13.54 -8.40 8.81
CA GLN A 106 -13.13 -7.13 9.37
C GLN A 106 -11.74 -7.29 9.97
N CYS A 107 -10.86 -6.38 9.61
CA CYS A 107 -9.47 -6.32 10.02
C CYS A 107 -9.26 -5.06 10.85
N VAL A 108 -8.67 -5.22 12.03
CA VAL A 108 -8.33 -4.13 12.94
C VAL A 108 -6.91 -4.29 13.44
N GLY A 109 -6.21 -3.17 13.65
CA GLY A 109 -4.82 -3.23 14.07
C GLY A 109 -4.09 -1.90 13.88
N THR A 110 -2.80 -1.99 13.59
CA THR A 110 -1.96 -0.81 13.30
C THR A 110 -1.08 -0.98 12.06
N VAL A 111 -0.78 0.13 11.39
CA VAL A 111 0.17 0.20 10.25
C VAL A 111 1.15 1.35 10.44
N THR A 112 2.39 1.17 10.02
CA THR A 112 3.39 2.26 10.00
C THR A 112 3.48 2.83 8.58
N LEU A 113 3.56 4.16 8.46
CA LEU A 113 3.63 4.82 7.14
C LEU A 113 5.06 4.84 6.58
N LYS A 114 6.06 4.75 7.44
CA LYS A 114 7.47 4.64 7.02
C LYS A 114 7.71 3.32 6.30
N GLU A 115 8.42 3.35 5.18
CA GLU A 115 8.64 2.20 4.29
C GLU A 115 9.48 1.04 4.89
N ILE A 116 9.95 1.17 6.14
CA ILE A 116 10.59 0.08 6.87
C ILE A 116 9.61 -1.12 6.88
N ARG A 117 10.12 -2.35 6.76
CA ARG A 117 9.36 -3.60 6.96
C ARG A 117 8.82 -3.66 8.40
N GLY A 118 7.91 -2.75 8.73
CA GLY A 118 7.32 -2.61 10.04
C GLY A 118 6.45 -3.81 10.35
N ASN A 119 6.23 -4.05 11.63
CA ASN A 119 5.27 -5.03 12.07
C ASN A 119 3.87 -4.54 11.67
N PHE A 120 3.19 -5.32 10.83
CA PHE A 120 1.75 -5.19 10.63
C PHE A 120 1.09 -6.04 11.72
N ASP A 121 0.65 -5.39 12.80
CA ASP A 121 -0.12 -6.06 13.83
C ASP A 121 -1.60 -5.90 13.49
N ILE A 122 -2.10 -6.81 12.65
CA ILE A 122 -3.47 -6.77 12.12
C ILE A 122 -4.13 -8.12 12.38
N THR A 123 -5.26 -8.07 13.07
CA THR A 123 -6.12 -9.22 13.31
C THR A 123 -7.37 -9.11 12.46
N CYS A 124 -7.73 -10.20 11.76
CA CYS A 124 -8.90 -10.25 10.88
C CYS A 124 -9.87 -11.35 11.28
N ASN A 125 -11.11 -10.95 11.58
CA ASN A 125 -12.18 -11.85 11.98
C ASN A 125 -13.27 -11.90 10.89
N GLN A 126 -13.88 -13.06 10.69
CA GLN A 126 -15.03 -13.16 9.78
C GLN A 126 -16.20 -12.34 10.32
N LEU A 127 -16.81 -11.53 9.46
CA LEU A 127 -18.05 -10.85 9.80
C LEU A 127 -19.20 -11.86 9.70
N GLN A 128 -19.71 -12.28 10.84
CA GLN A 128 -20.88 -13.17 10.88
C GLN A 128 -22.12 -12.38 10.44
N SER A 129 -22.73 -12.84 9.34
CA SER A 129 -24.03 -12.41 8.79
C SER A 129 -24.07 -11.05 8.07
N VAL A 130 -23.79 -11.17 6.76
CA VAL A 130 -23.98 -10.19 5.68
C VAL A 130 -25.34 -9.47 5.70
N ARG A 131 -26.39 -10.04 6.31
CA ARG A 131 -27.74 -9.44 6.28
C ARG A 131 -27.86 -8.11 7.02
N ILE A 132 -27.29 -7.98 8.22
CA ILE A 132 -27.41 -6.75 9.00
C ILE A 132 -26.50 -5.67 8.43
N ILE A 133 -25.34 -6.09 7.97
CA ILE A 133 -24.30 -5.23 7.45
C ILE A 133 -24.72 -4.66 6.09
N ASP A 134 -25.33 -5.42 5.17
CA ASP A 134 -25.92 -4.88 3.91
C ASP A 134 -27.00 -3.82 4.15
N LEU A 135 -27.85 -4.02 5.17
CA LEU A 135 -28.83 -3.03 5.59
C LEU A 135 -28.14 -1.76 6.11
N LEU A 136 -27.14 -1.90 6.98
CA LEU A 136 -26.36 -0.76 7.50
C LEU A 136 -25.54 -0.05 6.40
N TRP A 137 -24.99 -0.80 5.43
CA TRP A 137 -24.25 -0.27 4.27
C TRP A 137 -25.13 0.60 3.39
N ARG A 138 -26.37 0.18 3.14
CA ARG A 138 -27.33 0.96 2.34
C ARG A 138 -27.64 2.30 3.02
N VAL A 139 -27.63 2.33 4.35
CA VAL A 139 -27.90 3.54 5.14
C VAL A 139 -26.68 4.45 5.24
N ARG A 140 -25.47 3.88 5.36
CA ARG A 140 -24.24 4.66 5.64
C ARG A 140 -23.48 5.17 4.43
N ARG A 141 -23.71 4.68 3.19
CA ARG A 141 -22.97 5.21 2.03
C ARG A 141 -23.23 6.72 1.88
N PRO A 142 -22.20 7.58 2.08
CA PRO A 142 -22.33 8.98 1.74
C PRO A 142 -22.53 9.03 0.23
N GLN A 143 -23.68 9.53 -0.20
CA GLN A 143 -24.00 9.67 -1.61
C GLN A 143 -22.96 10.63 -2.19
N LYS A 144 -22.02 10.12 -3.00
CA LYS A 144 -21.03 10.94 -3.69
C LYS A 144 -21.78 12.11 -4.32
N PRO A 145 -21.44 13.37 -4.02
CA PRO A 145 -22.07 14.50 -4.67
C PRO A 145 -21.78 14.34 -6.17
N LYS A 146 -22.86 14.23 -6.95
CA LYS A 146 -22.80 14.34 -8.39
C LYS A 146 -22.35 15.77 -8.67
N PHE A 147 -21.05 16.00 -8.72
CA PHE A 147 -20.50 17.18 -9.36
C PHE A 147 -20.86 17.05 -10.84
N VAL A 148 -22.07 17.51 -11.18
CA VAL A 148 -22.45 17.83 -12.55
C VAL A 148 -21.59 19.04 -12.87
N THR A 149 -20.50 18.81 -13.58
CA THR A 149 -19.70 19.87 -14.18
C THR A 149 -20.61 20.61 -15.14
N VAL A 150 -21.21 21.71 -14.68
CA VAL A 150 -21.85 22.68 -15.55
C VAL A 150 -20.72 23.40 -16.26
N TRP A 151 -20.44 22.98 -17.49
CA TRP A 151 -19.60 23.73 -18.39
C TRP A 151 -20.33 25.02 -18.71
N VAL A 152 -19.92 26.11 -18.05
CA VAL A 152 -20.37 27.47 -18.40
C VAL A 152 -19.63 27.85 -19.67
N ARG A 153 -20.41 27.87 -20.75
CA ARG A 153 -20.26 28.54 -22.05
C ARG A 153 -18.86 28.91 -22.53
#